data_AF-A0A6P3I4U4-F1
#
_entry.id   AF-A0A6P3I4U4-F1
#
_cell.length_a   1.000
_cell.length_b   1.000
_cell.length_c   1.000
_cell.angle_alpha   90.00
_cell.angle_beta   90.00
_cell.angle_gamma   90.00
#
_symmetry.space_group_name_H-M   'P 1'
#
loop_
_entity.id
_entity.type
_entity.pdbx_description
1 polymer ?
#
loop_
_entity_poly.entity_id
_entity_poly.type
_entity_poly.pdbx_seq_one_letter_code
_entity_poly.pdbx_strand_id
1 'polypeptide(L)'
;MLVSFDHEKKKAQLVLSGEELLETLQEKGERTNPNHPTLWRPEYGSYMIEGTPGQPYGGTMSEFNTVEDNMRKRRKEATSLLGENQALCTITSFPRLGCPGFTLPEFKPNPVEGGASKSLFFPDEAINKHPRFSTLTRNIRHRRGEKVVINVPIFKDKNTPAPFIETFPEDEEATKASKPDHIYMDAMGFGMGNCCLQVTFQACSISEARYLYDQLATICPIVMALSAASPFYRGYVSDIDCRWGVISASVDDRTREERGLEPLKNNHYRISKSRYDSIDSYLSECGEKYNDIDLTKDKEIYEQLLQEGLDHLLAQHVAHLFIRDPLTLFEEKIHLDDANESDHFENIQSTNWQTMRFKPPPPNSDIGWRVEFRPMEVQLTDFENSAYVVFVVLLTRVILSYKLDFLIPLSKVDENMKVAQKRDAVLQELFYFRKDICKGGNAVVDGCGKAAGRAEPAAEEYALMTIDTIINGKEGVFPGLIPVLNSYLESMEVDVDTRCSILNYLKLIKKRASGELMTVAKWMREFIAKHPDYKQDSVITDQMNYSLLLKCNQIANESCECPELLGPAFRKVRYSGSKTDSST
;
A
#
# COMPACT_ATOMS: atom_id res chain seq x y z
N MET A 1 10.86 4.17 7.69
CA MET A 1 10.88 4.22 9.17
C MET A 1 12.29 4.56 9.66
N LEU A 2 12.39 5.39 10.70
CA LEU A 2 13.63 5.72 11.39
C LEU A 2 13.90 4.68 12.49
N VAL A 3 15.05 4.02 12.42
CA VAL A 3 15.42 2.93 13.35
C VAL A 3 16.78 3.24 13.98
N SER A 4 16.90 3.05 15.29
CA SER A 4 18.16 3.08 16.01
C SER A 4 18.58 1.67 16.42
N PHE A 5 19.86 1.37 16.31
CA PHE A 5 20.48 0.10 16.69
C PHE A 5 21.34 0.28 17.95
N ASP A 6 20.92 -0.32 19.06
CA ASP A 6 21.77 -0.52 20.23
C ASP A 6 22.58 -1.81 20.01
N HIS A 7 23.84 -1.64 19.59
CA HIS A 7 24.74 -2.75 19.28
C HIS A 7 25.21 -3.51 20.53
N GLU A 8 25.17 -2.91 21.71
CA GLU A 8 25.56 -3.53 22.98
C GLU A 8 24.43 -4.42 23.50
N LYS A 9 23.21 -3.88 23.56
CA LYS A 9 22.01 -4.61 24.02
C LYS A 9 21.35 -5.44 22.94
N LYS A 10 21.84 -5.33 21.69
CA LYS A 10 21.27 -6.01 20.51
C LYS A 10 19.77 -5.73 20.38
N LYS A 11 19.43 -4.44 20.42
CA LYS A 11 18.05 -3.94 20.34
C LYS A 11 17.92 -2.98 19.16
N ALA A 12 16.80 -3.06 18.44
CA ALA A 12 16.44 -2.09 17.42
C ALA A 12 15.13 -1.41 17.82
N GLN A 13 15.08 -0.08 17.76
CA GLN A 13 13.96 0.74 18.23
C GLN A 13 13.57 1.79 17.18
N LEU A 14 12.30 2.17 17.14
CA LEU A 14 11.81 3.23 16.27
C LEU A 14 12.10 4.60 16.87
N VAL A 15 12.79 5.46 16.10
CA VAL A 15 13.20 6.80 16.57
C VAL A 15 12.07 7.79 16.35
N LEU A 16 11.59 8.42 17.42
CA LEU A 16 10.43 9.32 17.39
C LEU A 16 10.79 10.76 16.99
N SER A 17 11.70 10.91 16.03
CA SER A 17 12.24 12.21 15.58
C SER A 17 11.93 12.56 14.12
N GLY A 18 10.85 11.98 13.58
CA GLY A 18 10.46 12.13 12.18
C GLY A 18 10.08 13.55 11.82
N GLU A 19 9.48 14.30 12.75
CA GLU A 19 9.09 15.69 12.55
C GLU A 19 10.31 16.62 12.47
N GLU A 20 11.26 16.49 13.40
CA GLU A 20 12.48 17.31 13.42
C GLU A 20 13.35 17.04 12.17
N LEU A 21 13.44 15.77 11.77
CA LEU A 21 14.12 15.39 10.54
C LEU A 21 13.41 15.96 9.31
N LEU A 22 12.08 15.86 9.26
CA LEU A 22 11.26 16.38 8.17
C LEU A 22 11.42 17.90 8.03
N GLU A 23 11.40 18.64 9.13
CA GLU A 23 11.60 20.09 9.11
C GLU A 23 12.94 20.45 8.47
N THR A 24 14.02 19.77 8.90
CA THR A 24 15.36 19.96 8.33
C THR A 24 15.41 19.62 6.84
N LEU A 25 14.75 18.53 6.42
CA LEU A 25 14.68 18.11 5.02
C LEU A 25 13.94 19.14 4.16
N GLN A 26 12.80 19.65 4.63
CA GLN A 26 12.02 20.65 3.91
C GLN A 26 12.74 22.00 3.82
N GLU A 27 13.42 22.41 4.90
CA GLU A 27 14.25 23.63 4.92
C GLU A 27 15.37 23.56 3.90
N LYS A 28 16.14 22.46 3.88
CA LYS A 28 17.23 22.25 2.91
C LYS A 28 16.72 21.93 1.50
N GLY A 29 15.48 21.46 1.39
CA GLY A 29 14.83 21.03 0.15
C GLY A 29 13.94 22.11 -0.45
N GLU A 30 12.64 21.83 -0.53
CA GLU A 30 11.70 22.64 -1.30
C GLU A 30 11.50 24.07 -0.80
N ARG A 31 11.73 24.35 0.49
CA ARG A 31 11.58 25.70 1.05
C ARG A 31 12.71 26.64 0.60
N THR A 32 13.88 26.08 0.29
CA THR A 32 15.04 26.83 -0.23
C THR A 32 15.12 26.78 -1.76
N ASN A 33 14.80 25.63 -2.36
CA ASN A 33 14.80 25.44 -3.80
C ASN A 33 13.45 24.84 -4.25
N PRO A 34 12.53 25.61 -4.83
CA PRO A 34 11.25 25.07 -5.31
C PRO A 34 11.39 23.94 -6.35
N ASN A 35 12.54 23.88 -7.05
CA ASN A 35 12.88 22.81 -7.99
C ASN A 35 13.77 21.73 -7.35
N HIS A 36 13.73 21.59 -6.01
CA HIS A 36 14.47 20.55 -5.33
C HIS A 36 14.00 19.17 -5.84
N PRO A 37 14.92 18.24 -6.16
CA PRO A 37 14.58 16.99 -6.83
C PRO A 37 13.88 15.95 -5.94
N THR A 38 13.67 16.26 -4.66
CA THR A 38 12.99 15.42 -3.67
C THR A 38 12.06 16.29 -2.84
N LEU A 39 10.91 15.74 -2.45
CA LEU A 39 9.97 16.37 -1.51
C LEU A 39 9.74 15.43 -0.34
N TRP A 40 9.44 16.00 0.82
CA TRP A 40 9.22 15.26 2.05
C TRP A 40 7.93 15.64 2.75
N ARG A 41 7.17 14.66 3.22
CA ARG A 41 5.87 14.85 3.89
C ARG A 41 5.82 14.07 5.21
N PRO A 42 5.04 14.55 6.20
CA PRO A 42 4.83 13.81 7.44
C PRO A 42 3.92 12.60 7.17
N GLU A 43 4.13 11.56 7.95
CA GLU A 43 3.25 10.38 7.99
C GLU A 43 2.78 10.11 9.42
N TYR A 44 1.82 9.20 9.58
CA TYR A 44 1.14 8.96 10.86
C TYR A 44 2.10 8.69 12.03
N GLY A 45 3.13 7.86 11.84
CA GLY A 45 4.08 7.53 12.90
C GLY A 45 5.12 8.63 13.09
N SER A 46 5.43 8.99 14.34
CA SER A 46 6.54 9.91 14.69
C SER A 46 7.91 9.41 14.22
N TYR A 47 8.01 8.15 13.81
CA TYR A 47 9.20 7.49 13.26
C TYR A 47 9.14 7.33 11.73
N MET A 48 8.20 8.00 11.05
CA MET A 48 7.99 7.90 9.62
C MET A 48 8.26 9.23 8.92
N ILE A 49 8.80 9.12 7.71
CA ILE A 49 8.89 10.19 6.73
C ILE A 49 8.44 9.61 5.40
N GLU A 50 7.72 10.40 4.61
CA GLU A 50 7.37 10.06 3.24
C GLU A 50 8.19 10.92 2.29
N GLY A 51 8.79 10.31 1.27
CA GLY A 51 9.54 11.01 0.25
C GLY A 51 8.96 10.77 -1.14
N THR A 52 8.86 11.81 -1.96
CA THR A 52 8.44 11.74 -3.38
C THR A 52 9.49 12.41 -4.28
N PRO A 53 9.49 12.18 -5.61
CA PRO A 53 10.28 13.03 -6.49
C PRO A 53 9.85 14.50 -6.37
N GLY A 54 10.80 15.40 -6.62
CA GLY A 54 10.64 16.86 -6.63
C GLY A 54 9.54 17.35 -7.56
N GLN A 55 9.44 16.67 -8.70
CA GLN A 55 8.50 16.91 -9.77
C GLN A 55 8.00 15.56 -10.29
N PRO A 56 6.82 15.50 -10.92
CA PRO A 56 6.38 14.30 -11.62
C PRO A 56 7.40 13.85 -12.67
N TYR A 57 7.57 12.53 -12.83
CA TYR A 57 8.39 11.98 -13.90
C TYR A 57 7.80 12.33 -15.28
N GLY A 58 8.67 12.49 -16.29
CA GLY A 58 8.25 12.78 -17.66
C GLY A 58 7.58 11.60 -18.38
N GLY A 59 7.06 11.86 -19.58
CA GLY A 59 6.31 10.88 -20.38
C GLY A 59 7.16 9.94 -21.26
N THR A 60 8.48 10.16 -21.37
CA THR A 60 9.34 9.38 -22.28
C THR A 60 9.70 8.01 -21.69
N MET A 61 10.35 7.15 -22.48
CA MET A 61 10.89 5.87 -21.99
C MET A 61 12.13 6.07 -21.12
N SER A 62 12.98 7.04 -21.43
CA SER A 62 14.22 7.33 -20.70
C SER A 62 13.99 7.70 -19.23
N GLU A 63 12.80 8.21 -18.89
CA GLU A 63 12.38 8.51 -17.52
C GLU A 63 12.32 7.27 -16.62
N PHE A 64 12.21 6.07 -17.18
CA PHE A 64 12.29 4.84 -16.36
C PHE A 64 13.64 4.68 -15.65
N ASN A 65 14.73 5.23 -16.19
CA ASN A 65 16.03 5.22 -15.51
C ASN A 65 16.10 6.21 -14.34
N THR A 66 15.25 7.24 -14.30
CA THR A 66 15.32 8.30 -13.27
C THR A 66 14.62 7.91 -11.97
N VAL A 67 13.74 6.89 -12.02
CA VAL A 67 12.95 6.44 -10.86
C VAL A 67 13.86 5.97 -9.72
N GLU A 68 14.76 5.02 -10.00
CA GLU A 68 15.67 4.46 -8.99
C GLU A 68 16.68 5.49 -8.50
N ASP A 69 17.26 6.28 -9.40
CA ASP A 69 18.19 7.35 -9.04
C ASP A 69 17.54 8.36 -8.08
N ASN A 70 16.27 8.70 -8.31
CA ASN A 70 15.53 9.58 -7.42
C ASN A 70 15.24 8.93 -6.05
N MET A 71 14.89 7.64 -6.01
CA MET A 71 14.73 6.90 -4.74
C MET A 71 16.03 6.86 -3.94
N ARG A 72 17.15 6.54 -4.61
CA ARG A 72 18.50 6.54 -4.02
C ARG A 72 18.88 7.92 -3.48
N LYS A 73 18.53 8.99 -4.22
CA LYS A 73 18.76 10.38 -3.78
C LYS A 73 17.99 10.69 -2.50
N ARG A 74 16.69 10.37 -2.45
CA ARG A 74 15.86 10.51 -1.24
C ARG A 74 16.49 9.79 -0.05
N ARG A 75 16.84 8.51 -0.23
CA ARG A 75 17.46 7.71 0.83
C ARG A 75 18.76 8.34 1.33
N LYS A 76 19.64 8.74 0.42
CA LYS A 76 20.93 9.36 0.75
C LYS A 76 20.76 10.66 1.52
N GLU A 77 19.84 11.51 1.08
CA GLU A 77 19.56 12.81 1.69
C GLU A 77 19.07 12.64 3.13
N ALA A 78 18.03 11.82 3.34
CA ALA A 78 17.51 11.57 4.68
C ALA A 78 18.53 10.86 5.58
N THR A 79 19.28 9.89 5.04
CA THR A 79 20.33 9.19 5.80
C THR A 79 21.45 10.14 6.25
N SER A 80 21.77 11.16 5.46
CA SER A 80 22.84 12.12 5.80
C SER A 80 22.56 12.96 7.05
N LEU A 81 21.31 12.97 7.53
CA LEU A 81 20.85 13.73 8.68
C LEU A 81 20.61 12.86 9.93
N LEU A 82 20.79 11.54 9.82
CA LEU A 82 20.55 10.62 10.94
C LEU A 82 21.73 10.60 11.92
N GLY A 83 21.42 10.32 13.19
CA GLY A 83 22.43 10.15 14.23
C GLY A 83 23.25 8.87 14.07
N GLU A 84 24.29 8.73 14.90
CA GLU A 84 25.07 7.50 14.97
C GLU A 84 24.18 6.29 15.29
N ASN A 85 24.49 5.15 14.65
CA ASN A 85 23.73 3.89 14.77
C ASN A 85 22.23 4.01 14.41
N GLN A 86 21.82 5.07 13.70
CA GLN A 86 20.48 5.19 13.15
C GLN A 86 20.47 4.85 11.64
N ALA A 87 19.33 4.41 11.14
CA ALA A 87 19.13 4.11 9.75
C ALA A 87 17.71 4.46 9.28
N LEU A 88 17.60 4.77 7.99
CA LEU A 88 16.33 4.85 7.29
C LEU A 88 16.00 3.49 6.68
N CYS A 89 15.07 2.77 7.30
CA CYS A 89 14.63 1.46 6.83
C CYS A 89 13.29 1.57 6.07
N THR A 90 13.29 1.15 4.81
CA THR A 90 12.08 0.95 4.00
C THR A 90 11.53 -0.45 4.25
N ILE A 91 10.93 -0.64 5.43
CA ILE A 91 10.25 -1.87 5.83
C ILE A 91 8.75 -1.60 5.90
N THR A 92 7.92 -2.58 5.54
CA THR A 92 6.46 -2.40 5.57
C THR A 92 5.94 -2.38 7.00
N SER A 93 6.19 -3.42 7.79
CA SER A 93 5.84 -3.44 9.22
C SER A 93 7.08 -3.58 10.09
N PHE A 94 7.10 -2.87 11.22
CA PHE A 94 8.15 -3.04 12.23
C PHE A 94 7.81 -4.27 13.10
N PRO A 95 8.64 -5.33 13.13
CA PRO A 95 8.23 -6.63 13.67
C PRO A 95 7.74 -6.61 15.12
N ARG A 96 8.33 -5.72 15.94
CA ARG A 96 8.01 -5.56 17.37
C ARG A 96 7.22 -4.30 17.68
N LEU A 97 6.44 -3.78 16.72
CA LEU A 97 5.63 -2.58 16.93
C LEU A 97 4.65 -2.82 18.08
N GLY A 98 4.56 -1.91 19.05
CA GLY A 98 3.72 -2.09 20.24
C GLY A 98 4.26 -3.07 21.29
N CYS A 99 5.46 -3.63 21.13
CA CYS A 99 6.12 -4.40 22.19
C CYS A 99 6.78 -3.47 23.23
N PRO A 100 6.99 -3.92 24.48
CA PRO A 100 7.68 -3.10 25.48
C PRO A 100 9.01 -2.51 24.98
N GLY A 101 9.16 -1.19 25.09
CA GLY A 101 10.36 -0.46 24.71
C GLY A 101 10.66 -0.45 23.20
N PHE A 102 9.65 -0.55 22.33
CA PHE A 102 9.87 -0.50 20.88
C PHE A 102 10.27 0.88 20.32
N THR A 103 10.07 1.95 21.09
CA THR A 103 10.38 3.34 20.68
C THR A 103 11.67 3.85 21.31
N LEU A 104 12.27 4.88 20.69
CA LEU A 104 13.37 5.67 21.22
C LEU A 104 13.03 7.17 21.11
N PRO A 105 12.92 7.91 22.24
CA PRO A 105 12.98 7.41 23.61
C PRO A 105 11.84 6.42 23.94
N GLU A 106 12.04 5.62 24.97
CA GLU A 106 11.05 4.64 25.40
C GLU A 106 9.87 5.33 26.09
N PHE A 107 8.66 5.11 25.58
CA PHE A 107 7.42 5.56 26.20
C PHE A 107 6.53 4.38 26.56
N LYS A 108 5.72 4.56 27.62
CA LYS A 108 4.71 3.59 28.01
C LYS A 108 3.37 3.96 27.36
N PRO A 109 2.56 2.97 26.93
CA PRO A 109 1.20 3.23 26.49
C PRO A 109 0.36 3.90 27.60
N ASN A 110 -0.60 4.72 27.20
CA ASN A 110 -1.51 5.42 28.10
C ASN A 110 -2.97 4.97 27.87
N PRO A 111 -3.38 3.81 28.43
CA PRO A 111 -4.69 3.20 28.18
C PRO A 111 -5.82 3.89 28.96
N VAL A 112 -5.87 5.22 28.92
CA VAL A 112 -6.91 6.03 29.59
C VAL A 112 -7.65 6.89 28.57
N GLU A 113 -8.86 7.32 28.92
CA GLU A 113 -9.74 8.06 28.00
C GLU A 113 -9.15 9.37 27.48
N GLY A 114 -8.27 10.01 28.25
CA GLY A 114 -7.57 11.23 27.86
C GLY A 114 -6.50 11.04 26.78
N GLY A 115 -6.06 9.80 26.53
CA GLY A 115 -5.13 9.47 25.45
C GLY A 115 -5.81 9.48 24.08
N ALA A 116 -5.03 9.75 23.03
CA ALA A 116 -5.52 9.71 21.65
C ALA A 116 -5.99 8.30 21.29
N SER A 117 -5.12 7.31 21.47
CA SER A 117 -5.39 5.92 21.09
C SER A 117 -6.10 5.09 22.16
N LYS A 118 -5.85 5.37 23.45
CA LYS A 118 -6.23 4.50 24.59
C LYS A 118 -5.66 3.07 24.46
N SER A 119 -4.58 2.90 23.70
CA SER A 119 -4.02 1.58 23.40
C SER A 119 -3.32 0.95 24.61
N LEU A 120 -3.39 -0.38 24.69
CA LEU A 120 -2.60 -1.19 25.62
C LEU A 120 -1.12 -1.29 25.24
N PHE A 121 -0.79 -1.01 23.98
CA PHE A 121 0.50 -1.37 23.39
C PHE A 121 1.22 -0.19 22.72
N PHE A 122 0.46 0.77 22.19
CA PHE A 122 0.99 1.86 21.37
C PHE A 122 0.96 3.19 22.15
N PRO A 123 2.13 3.76 22.51
CA PRO A 123 2.19 5.08 23.15
C PRO A 123 1.77 6.18 22.18
N ASP A 124 1.06 7.19 22.68
CA ASP A 124 0.58 8.30 21.85
C ASP A 124 1.75 9.14 21.32
N GLU A 125 2.92 9.13 21.97
CA GLU A 125 4.15 9.78 21.50
C GLU A 125 4.67 9.18 20.18
N ALA A 126 4.29 7.93 19.87
CA ALA A 126 4.60 7.32 18.59
C ALA A 126 3.67 7.81 17.45
N ILE A 127 2.65 8.61 17.76
CA ILE A 127 1.81 9.32 16.78
C ILE A 127 2.48 10.67 16.49
N ASN A 128 2.61 10.99 15.20
CA ASN A 128 3.23 12.22 14.73
C ASN A 128 2.58 13.45 15.39
N LYS A 129 3.40 14.42 15.80
CA LYS A 129 2.96 15.58 16.59
C LYS A 129 2.03 16.52 15.83
N HIS A 130 2.01 16.45 14.50
CA HIS A 130 1.07 17.23 13.70
C HIS A 130 -0.38 16.92 14.14
N PRO A 131 -1.18 17.92 14.56
CA PRO A 131 -2.47 17.72 15.24
C PRO A 131 -3.48 16.84 14.50
N ARG A 132 -3.39 16.79 13.16
CA ARG A 132 -4.20 15.91 12.31
C ARG A 132 -4.20 14.45 12.78
N PHE A 133 -3.04 13.90 13.13
CA PHE A 133 -2.91 12.45 13.35
C PHE A 133 -3.50 11.99 14.68
N SER A 134 -3.21 12.72 15.77
CA SER A 134 -3.81 12.45 17.08
C SER A 134 -5.31 12.72 17.09
N THR A 135 -5.76 13.78 16.39
CA THR A 135 -7.20 14.09 16.22
C THR A 135 -7.91 12.97 15.47
N LEU A 136 -7.33 12.50 14.35
CA LEU A 136 -7.90 11.39 13.56
C LEU A 136 -8.01 10.11 14.40
N THR A 137 -6.95 9.75 15.13
CA THR A 137 -6.94 8.58 16.03
C THR A 137 -8.06 8.64 17.06
N ARG A 138 -8.17 9.79 17.74
CA ARG A 138 -9.19 10.02 18.77
C ARG A 138 -10.60 10.01 18.17
N ASN A 139 -10.81 10.67 17.04
CA ASN A 139 -12.12 10.80 16.42
C ASN A 139 -12.63 9.46 15.87
N ILE A 140 -11.77 8.64 15.28
CA ILE A 140 -12.13 7.26 14.87
C ILE A 140 -12.61 6.47 16.08
N ARG A 141 -11.85 6.50 17.19
CA ARG A 141 -12.20 5.79 18.43
C ARG A 141 -13.53 6.26 19.01
N HIS A 142 -13.75 7.57 19.12
CA HIS A 142 -15.01 8.10 19.65
C HIS A 142 -16.20 7.86 18.73
N ARG A 143 -16.03 8.03 17.41
CA ARG A 143 -17.08 7.72 16.43
C ARG A 143 -17.49 6.26 16.51
N ARG A 144 -16.50 5.36 16.55
CA ARG A 144 -16.72 3.91 16.65
C ARG A 144 -17.39 3.51 17.96
N GLY A 145 -17.15 4.26 19.05
CA GLY A 145 -17.62 3.98 20.41
C GLY A 145 -16.80 2.92 21.17
N GLU A 146 -15.75 2.40 20.53
CA GLU A 146 -14.80 1.40 21.04
C GLU A 146 -13.45 1.63 20.33
N LYS A 147 -12.35 1.08 20.84
CA LYS A 147 -11.08 1.04 20.13
C LYS A 147 -11.25 0.28 18.80
N VAL A 148 -10.35 0.58 17.87
CA VAL A 148 -10.21 -0.26 16.68
C VAL A 148 -9.76 -1.66 17.12
N VAL A 149 -10.22 -2.69 16.41
CA VAL A 149 -9.95 -4.09 16.76
C VAL A 149 -9.29 -4.77 15.58
N ILE A 150 -8.05 -5.19 15.76
CA ILE A 150 -7.27 -5.89 14.75
C ILE A 150 -6.90 -7.25 15.31
N ASN A 151 -7.37 -8.31 14.64
CA ASN A 151 -7.04 -9.69 14.98
C ASN A 151 -6.35 -10.32 13.77
N VAL A 152 -5.04 -10.53 13.87
CA VAL A 152 -4.23 -11.14 12.81
C VAL A 152 -3.99 -12.61 13.15
N PRO A 153 -4.25 -13.58 12.27
CA PRO A 153 -4.03 -14.99 12.60
C PRO A 153 -2.55 -15.21 12.95
N ILE A 154 -2.28 -15.91 14.05
CA ILE A 154 -0.90 -16.25 14.44
C ILE A 154 -0.40 -17.43 13.60
N PHE A 155 0.89 -17.40 13.24
CA PHE A 155 1.52 -18.58 12.66
C PHE A 155 1.58 -19.69 13.72
N LYS A 156 1.04 -20.87 13.38
CA LYS A 156 1.08 -22.04 14.25
C LYS A 156 2.34 -22.86 13.94
N ASP A 157 3.43 -22.53 14.61
CA ASP A 157 4.68 -23.28 14.58
C ASP A 157 4.65 -24.43 15.61
N LYS A 158 5.70 -25.25 15.67
CA LYS A 158 5.77 -26.48 16.45
C LYS A 158 5.47 -26.28 17.94
N ASN A 159 5.94 -25.19 18.53
CA ASN A 159 5.80 -24.84 19.94
C ASN A 159 4.87 -23.63 20.15
N THR A 160 4.17 -23.17 19.12
CA THR A 160 3.12 -22.15 19.30
C THR A 160 1.99 -22.78 20.11
N PRO A 161 1.51 -22.13 21.19
CA PRO A 161 0.36 -22.64 21.93
C PRO A 161 -0.84 -22.89 21.01
N ALA A 162 -1.54 -24.00 21.23
CA ALA A 162 -2.72 -24.40 20.45
C ALA A 162 -3.86 -24.80 21.40
N PRO A 163 -4.89 -23.95 21.61
CA PRO A 163 -5.04 -22.63 20.99
C PRO A 163 -4.04 -21.60 21.54
N PHE A 164 -3.66 -20.63 20.70
CA PHE A 164 -2.97 -19.43 21.17
C PHE A 164 -4.00 -18.49 21.79
N ILE A 165 -3.83 -18.15 23.06
CA ILE A 165 -4.78 -17.32 23.82
C ILE A 165 -4.01 -16.18 24.46
N GLU A 166 -4.48 -14.96 24.20
CA GLU A 166 -4.03 -13.76 24.89
C GLU A 166 -5.01 -13.39 26.01
N THR A 167 -4.51 -12.81 27.10
CA THR A 167 -5.35 -12.41 28.24
C THR A 167 -5.07 -10.97 28.64
N PHE A 168 -6.14 -10.21 28.91
CA PHE A 168 -6.08 -8.78 29.21
C PHE A 168 -6.92 -8.47 30.47
N PRO A 169 -6.51 -8.96 31.65
CA PRO A 169 -7.34 -8.92 32.86
C PRO A 169 -7.73 -7.50 33.30
N GLU A 170 -6.96 -6.49 32.89
CA GLU A 170 -7.17 -5.07 33.23
C GLU A 170 -7.90 -4.28 32.14
N ASP A 171 -8.29 -4.91 31.02
CA ASP A 171 -9.00 -4.26 29.91
C ASP A 171 -10.14 -5.16 29.40
N GLU A 172 -11.37 -4.78 29.78
CA GLU A 172 -12.59 -5.51 29.43
C GLU A 172 -12.85 -5.50 27.91
N GLU A 173 -12.48 -4.43 27.22
CA GLU A 173 -12.69 -4.28 25.79
C GLU A 173 -11.79 -5.24 25.00
N ALA A 174 -10.50 -5.29 25.33
CA ALA A 174 -9.54 -6.21 24.76
C ALA A 174 -9.87 -7.67 25.09
N THR A 175 -10.34 -7.95 26.30
CA THR A 175 -10.80 -9.29 26.70
C THR A 175 -11.97 -9.76 25.83
N LYS A 176 -12.92 -8.89 25.50
CA LYS A 176 -14.06 -9.22 24.62
C LYS A 176 -13.68 -9.27 23.14
N ALA A 177 -12.73 -8.44 22.72
CA ALA A 177 -12.40 -8.23 21.30
C ALA A 177 -11.32 -9.18 20.75
N SER A 178 -10.43 -9.68 21.61
CA SER A 178 -9.39 -10.63 21.23
C SER A 178 -9.96 -12.00 20.85
N LYS A 179 -9.31 -12.68 19.91
CA LYS A 179 -9.75 -13.99 19.40
C LYS A 179 -8.69 -15.06 19.65
N PRO A 180 -9.08 -16.31 19.97
CA PRO A 180 -8.16 -17.44 19.93
C PRO A 180 -7.44 -17.55 18.59
N ASP A 181 -6.19 -17.97 18.60
CA ASP A 181 -5.32 -18.12 17.43
C ASP A 181 -5.07 -16.82 16.65
N HIS A 182 -5.22 -15.66 17.30
CA HIS A 182 -4.94 -14.36 16.69
C HIS A 182 -4.06 -13.49 17.60
N ILE A 183 -3.17 -12.74 16.96
CA ILE A 183 -2.44 -11.62 17.54
C ILE A 183 -3.42 -10.44 17.64
N TYR A 184 -3.69 -9.99 18.86
CA TYR A 184 -4.57 -8.84 19.11
C TYR A 184 -3.79 -7.52 19.08
N MET A 185 -4.36 -6.50 18.43
CA MET A 185 -3.85 -5.13 18.33
C MET A 185 -5.02 -4.14 18.36
N ASP A 186 -4.84 -2.97 18.97
CA ASP A 186 -5.96 -2.09 19.37
C ASP A 186 -5.77 -0.60 19.05
N ALA A 187 -4.86 -0.26 18.14
CA ALA A 187 -4.51 1.12 17.82
C ALA A 187 -4.35 1.36 16.33
N MET A 188 -4.68 2.58 15.90
CA MET A 188 -4.46 3.06 14.53
C MET A 188 -3.01 2.91 14.07
N GLY A 189 -2.06 3.08 15.00
CA GLY A 189 -0.63 2.95 14.72
C GLY A 189 -0.18 1.56 14.27
N PHE A 190 -0.92 0.49 14.57
CA PHE A 190 -0.58 -0.84 14.05
C PHE A 190 -0.79 -1.00 12.55
N GLY A 191 -1.63 -0.15 11.96
CA GLY A 191 -1.88 -0.13 10.52
C GLY A 191 -1.27 1.07 9.83
N MET A 192 -1.65 2.29 10.24
CA MET A 192 -1.12 3.54 9.67
C MET A 192 0.34 3.81 10.05
N GLY A 193 0.86 3.12 11.07
CA GLY A 193 2.29 3.09 11.37
C GLY A 193 3.11 2.11 10.53
N ASN A 194 2.50 1.46 9.51
CA ASN A 194 3.18 0.68 8.47
C ASN A 194 3.50 1.56 7.26
N CYS A 195 4.49 1.16 6.46
CA CYS A 195 4.87 1.85 5.23
C CYS A 195 4.32 1.16 3.97
N CYS A 196 4.31 1.87 2.85
CA CYS A 196 3.88 1.33 1.57
C CYS A 196 4.59 2.00 0.40
N LEU A 197 4.42 1.42 -0.79
CA LEU A 197 4.78 2.05 -2.06
C LEU A 197 3.47 2.42 -2.78
N GLN A 198 3.36 3.68 -3.18
CA GLN A 198 2.20 4.17 -3.95
C GLN A 198 2.70 4.85 -5.22
N VAL A 199 1.92 4.75 -6.30
CA VAL A 199 2.22 5.41 -7.58
C VAL A 199 0.98 6.12 -8.07
N THR A 200 1.13 7.42 -8.38
CA THR A 200 0.07 8.23 -8.99
C THR A 200 0.40 8.51 -10.45
N PHE A 201 -0.58 8.36 -11.32
CA PHE A 201 -0.49 8.63 -12.76
C PHE A 201 -1.49 9.71 -13.12
N GLN A 202 -1.10 10.63 -14.01
CA GLN A 202 -2.02 11.57 -14.64
C GLN A 202 -2.46 11.01 -15.99
N ALA A 203 -3.77 10.92 -16.20
CA ALA A 203 -4.35 10.51 -17.47
C ALA A 203 -4.56 11.72 -18.40
N CYS A 204 -4.74 11.48 -19.69
CA CYS A 204 -5.01 12.54 -20.66
C CYS A 204 -6.44 13.12 -20.55
N SER A 205 -7.37 12.38 -19.95
CA SER A 205 -8.77 12.76 -19.80
C SER A 205 -9.44 12.01 -18.63
N ILE A 206 -10.62 12.47 -18.24
CA ILE A 206 -11.46 11.77 -17.26
C ILE A 206 -11.81 10.34 -17.72
N SER A 207 -12.06 10.14 -19.01
CA SER A 207 -12.41 8.84 -19.58
C SER A 207 -11.25 7.85 -19.48
N GLU A 208 -10.04 8.29 -19.80
CA GLU A 208 -8.83 7.48 -19.64
C GLU A 208 -8.54 7.20 -18.15
N ALA A 209 -8.73 8.18 -17.27
CA ALA A 209 -8.57 7.99 -15.83
C ALA A 209 -9.53 6.93 -15.28
N ARG A 210 -10.82 6.97 -15.67
CA ARG A 210 -11.82 5.96 -15.28
C ARG A 210 -11.46 4.58 -15.82
N TYR A 211 -11.01 4.51 -17.08
CA TYR A 211 -10.56 3.25 -17.67
C TYR A 211 -9.37 2.66 -16.90
N LEU A 212 -8.32 3.44 -16.66
CA LEU A 212 -7.15 2.98 -15.90
C LEU A 212 -7.49 2.60 -14.46
N TYR A 213 -8.36 3.36 -13.79
CA TYR A 213 -8.83 3.04 -12.44
C TYR A 213 -9.42 1.62 -12.39
N ASP A 214 -10.32 1.32 -13.31
CA ASP A 214 -11.01 0.02 -13.37
C ASP A 214 -10.05 -1.13 -13.71
N GLN A 215 -9.25 -0.94 -14.76
CA GLN A 215 -8.32 -1.98 -15.21
C GLN A 215 -7.30 -2.32 -14.12
N LEU A 216 -6.74 -1.30 -13.46
CA LEU A 216 -5.74 -1.49 -12.40
C LEU A 216 -6.33 -2.06 -11.11
N ALA A 217 -7.62 -1.87 -10.83
CA ALA A 217 -8.24 -2.45 -9.63
C ALA A 217 -8.12 -3.99 -9.59
N THR A 218 -8.19 -4.64 -10.75
CA THR A 218 -8.01 -6.10 -10.87
C THR A 218 -6.55 -6.55 -10.70
N ILE A 219 -5.61 -5.64 -10.93
CA ILE A 219 -4.16 -5.85 -10.77
C ILE A 219 -3.73 -5.66 -9.31
N CYS A 220 -4.49 -4.89 -8.51
CA CYS A 220 -4.20 -4.64 -7.10
C CYS A 220 -3.86 -5.90 -6.27
N PRO A 221 -4.71 -6.94 -6.21
CA PRO A 221 -4.41 -8.14 -5.42
C PRO A 221 -3.19 -8.90 -5.94
N ILE A 222 -2.96 -8.91 -7.25
CA ILE A 222 -1.84 -9.61 -7.88
C ILE A 222 -0.50 -8.97 -7.45
N VAL A 223 -0.41 -7.65 -7.54
CA VAL A 223 0.81 -6.91 -7.15
C VAL A 223 0.97 -6.86 -5.63
N MET A 224 -0.12 -6.87 -4.86
CA MET A 224 -0.05 -7.00 -3.41
C MET A 224 0.62 -8.32 -3.01
N ALA A 225 0.16 -9.45 -3.56
CA ALA A 225 0.78 -10.76 -3.30
C ALA A 225 2.24 -10.82 -3.75
N LEU A 226 2.58 -10.26 -4.93
CA LEU A 226 3.96 -10.18 -5.42
C LEU A 226 4.87 -9.36 -4.51
N SER A 227 4.35 -8.28 -3.91
CA SER A 227 5.14 -7.33 -3.10
C SER A 227 5.18 -7.66 -1.61
N ALA A 228 4.41 -8.65 -1.14
CA ALA A 228 4.37 -9.16 0.24
C ALA A 228 5.64 -8.90 1.09
N ALA A 229 5.52 -8.09 2.15
CA ALA A 229 6.66 -7.67 2.98
C ALA A 229 6.33 -7.44 4.48
N SER A 230 5.21 -7.95 4.99
CA SER A 230 4.79 -7.73 6.39
C SER A 230 4.33 -9.01 7.11
N PRO A 231 5.25 -9.96 7.36
CA PRO A 231 4.91 -11.23 7.98
C PRO A 231 4.79 -11.17 9.52
N PHE A 232 5.14 -10.04 10.14
CA PHE A 232 5.33 -9.92 11.58
C PHE A 232 4.52 -8.76 12.17
N TYR A 233 3.87 -9.02 13.31
CA TYR A 233 3.05 -8.05 14.02
C TYR A 233 3.17 -8.25 15.53
N ARG A 234 3.34 -7.15 16.27
CA ARG A 234 3.41 -7.10 17.74
C ARG A 234 4.32 -8.16 18.38
N GLY A 235 5.47 -8.42 17.75
CA GLY A 235 6.46 -9.37 18.24
C GLY A 235 6.10 -10.83 17.99
N TYR A 236 5.17 -11.10 17.09
CA TYR A 236 4.78 -12.45 16.69
C TYR A 236 4.92 -12.67 15.18
N VAL A 237 5.14 -13.92 14.81
CA VAL A 237 5.00 -14.41 13.44
C VAL A 237 3.52 -14.58 13.13
N SER A 238 3.02 -13.87 12.12
CA SER A 238 1.62 -13.95 11.70
C SER A 238 1.41 -14.98 10.58
N ASP A 239 0.17 -15.35 10.27
CA ASP A 239 -0.19 -16.23 9.15
C ASP A 239 -0.64 -15.46 7.89
N ILE A 240 -0.23 -14.19 7.79
CA ILE A 240 -0.46 -13.31 6.63
C ILE A 240 0.87 -12.65 6.20
N ASP A 241 0.98 -12.23 4.95
CA ASP A 241 2.21 -11.65 4.39
C ASP A 241 2.08 -10.18 3.92
N CYS A 242 0.87 -9.62 3.99
CA CYS A 242 0.56 -8.26 3.54
C CYS A 242 -0.16 -7.44 4.62
N ARG A 243 0.01 -6.11 4.58
CA ARG A 243 -0.49 -5.21 5.63
C ARG A 243 -1.98 -4.87 5.51
N TRP A 244 -2.60 -5.18 4.37
CA TRP A 244 -3.87 -4.57 3.94
C TRP A 244 -5.00 -4.72 4.96
N GLY A 245 -5.22 -5.92 5.48
CA GLY A 245 -6.24 -6.18 6.49
C GLY A 245 -5.94 -5.52 7.83
N VAL A 246 -4.66 -5.37 8.18
CA VAL A 246 -4.21 -4.69 9.41
C VAL A 246 -4.52 -3.20 9.32
N ILE A 247 -4.15 -2.54 8.23
CA ILE A 247 -4.41 -1.11 8.03
C ILE A 247 -5.89 -0.82 7.80
N SER A 248 -6.62 -1.72 7.12
CA SER A 248 -8.07 -1.64 6.98
C SER A 248 -8.77 -1.59 8.34
N ALA A 249 -8.39 -2.51 9.24
CA ALA A 249 -8.96 -2.59 10.58
C ALA A 249 -8.49 -1.45 11.51
N SER A 250 -7.30 -0.90 11.29
CA SER A 250 -6.73 0.14 12.17
C SER A 250 -7.42 1.51 12.06
N VAL A 251 -8.19 1.74 10.99
CA VAL A 251 -8.97 2.98 10.78
C VAL A 251 -10.44 2.70 10.51
N ASP A 252 -10.91 1.52 10.89
CA ASP A 252 -12.32 1.17 10.79
C ASP A 252 -13.11 1.93 11.86
N ASP A 253 -13.77 3.00 11.46
CA ASP A 253 -14.55 3.86 12.33
C ASP A 253 -16.00 3.41 12.48
N ARG A 254 -16.39 2.30 11.84
CA ARG A 254 -17.78 1.84 11.81
C ARG A 254 -18.30 1.49 13.20
N THR A 255 -19.46 2.04 13.55
CA THR A 255 -20.17 1.67 14.78
C THR A 255 -20.61 0.21 14.75
N ARG A 256 -21.10 -0.28 15.90
CA ARG A 256 -21.70 -1.61 16.00
C ARG A 256 -22.95 -1.73 15.11
N GLU A 257 -23.72 -0.65 14.97
CA GLU A 257 -24.85 -0.60 14.04
C GLU A 257 -24.36 -0.66 12.59
N GLU A 258 -23.39 0.15 12.18
CA GLU A 258 -22.92 0.16 10.79
C GLU A 258 -22.33 -1.20 10.36
N ARG A 259 -21.70 -1.93 11.29
CA ARG A 259 -21.20 -3.31 11.09
C ARG A 259 -22.29 -4.39 11.14
N GLY A 260 -23.54 -4.04 11.42
CA GLY A 260 -24.66 -4.98 11.52
C GLY A 260 -24.67 -5.83 12.80
N LEU A 261 -23.87 -5.48 13.81
CA LEU A 261 -23.84 -6.16 15.11
C LEU A 261 -25.03 -5.78 15.99
N GLU A 262 -25.63 -4.62 15.75
CA GLU A 262 -26.82 -4.09 16.44
C GLU A 262 -27.82 -3.52 15.44
N PRO A 263 -29.14 -3.46 15.75
CA PRO A 263 -30.14 -2.82 14.88
C PRO A 263 -29.80 -1.36 14.57
N LEU A 264 -30.08 -0.91 13.35
CA LEU A 264 -29.86 0.47 12.93
C LEU A 264 -30.88 1.40 13.64
N LYS A 265 -30.40 2.32 14.46
CA LYS A 265 -31.21 3.27 15.26
C LYS A 265 -30.67 4.69 15.21
N ASN A 266 -29.35 4.84 15.35
CA ASN A 266 -28.68 6.14 15.40
C ASN A 266 -27.86 6.43 14.13
N ASN A 267 -27.34 5.39 13.48
CA ASN A 267 -26.64 5.55 12.19
C ASN A 267 -27.63 5.46 11.01
N HIS A 268 -27.23 5.99 9.86
CA HIS A 268 -28.08 6.02 8.66
C HIS A 268 -27.89 4.78 7.77
N TYR A 269 -26.72 4.14 7.84
CA TYR A 269 -26.29 3.15 6.86
C TYR A 269 -25.79 1.86 7.53
N ARG A 270 -26.03 0.73 6.86
CA ARG A 270 -25.19 -0.46 7.03
C ARG A 270 -24.02 -0.34 6.08
N ILE A 271 -22.80 -0.57 6.56
CA ILE A 271 -21.59 -0.34 5.78
C ILE A 271 -20.71 -1.59 5.82
N SER A 272 -20.59 -2.24 4.66
CA SER A 272 -19.95 -3.56 4.50
C SER A 272 -18.43 -3.53 4.73
N LYS A 273 -17.75 -2.47 4.31
CA LYS A 273 -16.29 -2.31 4.37
C LYS A 273 -15.84 -1.17 5.28
N SER A 274 -14.61 -1.25 5.77
CA SER A 274 -13.94 -0.11 6.40
C SER A 274 -13.79 1.03 5.39
N ARG A 275 -13.61 2.27 5.85
CA ARG A 275 -13.25 3.39 4.96
C ARG A 275 -11.86 3.21 4.33
N TYR A 276 -11.07 2.28 4.85
CA TYR A 276 -9.86 1.76 4.22
C TYR A 276 -10.12 0.32 3.75
N ASP A 277 -10.32 0.10 2.45
CA ASP A 277 -10.55 -1.24 1.89
C ASP A 277 -10.37 -1.28 0.35
N SER A 278 -10.62 -2.40 -0.32
CA SER A 278 -10.70 -2.43 -1.79
C SER A 278 -11.74 -1.44 -2.34
N ILE A 279 -11.61 -1.08 -3.63
CA ILE A 279 -12.60 -0.24 -4.30
C ILE A 279 -14.01 -0.86 -4.22
N ASP A 280 -15.03 0.00 -4.28
CA ASP A 280 -16.44 -0.40 -4.15
C ASP A 280 -17.24 -0.31 -5.44
N SER A 281 -16.68 0.33 -6.47
CA SER A 281 -17.32 0.44 -7.78
C SER A 281 -16.30 0.71 -8.88
N TYR A 282 -16.46 0.05 -10.01
CA TYR A 282 -15.92 0.49 -11.28
C TYR A 282 -16.60 1.77 -11.76
N LEU A 283 -15.80 2.61 -12.41
CA LEU A 283 -16.16 3.94 -12.84
C LEU A 283 -16.42 4.05 -14.34
N SER A 284 -15.91 3.14 -15.18
CA SER A 284 -16.12 3.18 -16.63
C SER A 284 -17.35 2.40 -17.07
N GLU A 285 -17.92 2.77 -18.21
CA GLU A 285 -19.09 2.09 -18.81
C GLU A 285 -18.84 0.58 -19.02
N CYS A 286 -17.63 0.20 -19.42
CA CYS A 286 -17.28 -1.21 -19.59
C CYS A 286 -17.14 -1.98 -18.27
N GLY A 287 -16.88 -1.29 -17.17
CA GLY A 287 -16.83 -1.82 -15.81
C GLY A 287 -18.21 -2.01 -15.18
N GLU A 288 -19.23 -1.29 -15.64
CA GLU A 288 -20.56 -1.25 -15.01
C GLU A 288 -21.16 -2.65 -14.82
N LYS A 289 -21.09 -3.51 -15.84
CA LYS A 289 -21.63 -4.88 -15.77
C LYS A 289 -20.96 -5.77 -14.72
N TYR A 290 -19.82 -5.34 -14.18
CA TYR A 290 -19.06 -6.05 -13.15
C TYR A 290 -19.20 -5.44 -11.75
N ASN A 291 -19.98 -4.36 -11.60
CA ASN A 291 -20.37 -3.83 -10.29
C ASN A 291 -21.45 -4.74 -9.67
N ASP A 292 -21.04 -5.89 -9.15
CA ASP A 292 -21.91 -6.97 -8.66
C ASP A 292 -22.03 -7.02 -7.12
N ILE A 293 -21.48 -6.03 -6.42
CA ILE A 293 -21.63 -5.87 -4.97
C ILE A 293 -22.68 -4.82 -4.65
N ASP A 294 -23.35 -4.97 -3.49
CA ASP A 294 -24.30 -3.96 -3.01
C ASP A 294 -23.55 -2.70 -2.57
N LEU A 295 -23.80 -1.59 -3.25
CA LEU A 295 -23.15 -0.31 -3.02
C LEU A 295 -24.05 0.60 -2.16
N THR A 296 -23.74 0.68 -0.88
CA THR A 296 -24.36 1.66 0.02
C THR A 296 -23.99 3.07 -0.42
N LYS A 297 -24.95 3.95 -0.68
CA LYS A 297 -24.70 5.33 -1.10
C LYS A 297 -25.72 6.29 -0.50
N ASP A 298 -25.31 7.54 -0.33
CA ASP A 298 -26.23 8.61 0.02
C ASP A 298 -27.11 8.96 -1.19
N LYS A 299 -28.43 8.77 -1.06
CA LYS A 299 -29.36 8.94 -2.18
C LYS A 299 -29.56 10.40 -2.57
N GLU A 300 -29.56 11.30 -1.59
CA GLU A 300 -29.78 12.73 -1.84
C GLU A 300 -28.58 13.31 -2.59
N ILE A 301 -27.36 12.98 -2.16
CA ILE A 301 -26.12 13.38 -2.86
C ILE A 301 -26.08 12.75 -4.26
N TYR A 302 -26.44 11.47 -4.39
CA TYR A 302 -26.49 10.81 -5.69
C TYR A 302 -27.42 11.52 -6.68
N GLU A 303 -28.64 11.85 -6.26
CA GLU A 303 -29.63 12.55 -7.08
C GLU A 303 -29.20 13.98 -7.42
N GLN A 304 -28.58 14.69 -6.47
CA GLN A 304 -28.04 16.03 -6.70
C GLN A 304 -26.94 15.99 -7.79
N LEU A 305 -25.98 15.06 -7.69
CA LEU A 305 -24.89 14.96 -8.66
C LEU A 305 -25.40 14.61 -10.08
N LEU A 306 -26.44 13.79 -10.20
CA LEU A 306 -27.09 13.52 -11.48
C LEU A 306 -27.74 14.78 -12.08
N GLN A 307 -28.42 15.59 -11.25
CA GLN A 307 -29.05 16.84 -11.69
C GLN A 307 -28.02 17.87 -12.17
N GLU A 308 -26.85 17.90 -11.54
CA GLU A 308 -25.70 18.73 -11.93
C GLU A 308 -24.92 18.16 -13.14
N GLY A 309 -25.37 17.04 -13.72
CA GLY A 309 -24.86 16.52 -14.98
C GLY A 309 -23.72 15.50 -14.87
N LEU A 310 -23.40 15.00 -13.68
CA LEU A 310 -22.51 13.84 -13.56
C LEU A 310 -23.25 12.58 -14.03
N ASP A 311 -22.54 11.69 -14.73
CA ASP A 311 -23.11 10.40 -15.08
C ASP A 311 -23.26 9.49 -13.84
N HIS A 312 -24.10 8.47 -13.98
CA HIS A 312 -24.54 7.65 -12.87
C HIS A 312 -23.42 6.87 -12.17
N LEU A 313 -22.35 6.47 -12.89
CA LEU A 313 -21.23 5.73 -12.31
C LEU A 313 -20.33 6.64 -11.46
N LEU A 314 -20.11 7.87 -11.91
CA LEU A 314 -19.33 8.83 -11.12
C LEU A 314 -20.15 9.36 -9.94
N ALA A 315 -21.44 9.66 -10.17
CA ALA A 315 -22.35 10.12 -9.12
C ALA A 315 -22.47 9.07 -7.99
N GLN A 316 -22.61 7.78 -8.31
CA GLN A 316 -22.70 6.74 -7.27
C GLN A 316 -21.38 6.57 -6.51
N HIS A 317 -20.22 6.72 -7.19
CA HIS A 317 -18.92 6.62 -6.54
C HIS A 317 -18.75 7.72 -5.50
N VAL A 318 -19.01 8.97 -5.88
CA VAL A 318 -18.92 10.11 -4.96
C VAL A 318 -19.95 9.97 -3.82
N ALA A 319 -21.20 9.63 -4.15
CA ALA A 319 -22.23 9.41 -3.13
C ALA A 319 -21.91 8.26 -2.15
N HIS A 320 -21.15 7.25 -2.59
CA HIS A 320 -20.63 6.20 -1.70
C HIS A 320 -19.55 6.74 -0.75
N LEU A 321 -18.60 7.56 -1.23
CA LEU A 321 -17.57 8.16 -0.38
C LEU A 321 -18.17 9.02 0.74
N PHE A 322 -19.28 9.70 0.44
CA PHE A 322 -19.99 10.60 1.34
C PHE A 322 -20.92 9.91 2.35
N ILE A 323 -21.00 8.57 2.37
CA ILE A 323 -21.64 7.87 3.50
C ILE A 323 -20.80 7.96 4.79
N ARG A 324 -19.56 8.47 4.69
CA ARG A 324 -18.60 8.61 5.78
C ARG A 324 -18.65 10.01 6.37
N ASP A 325 -18.54 10.07 7.69
CA ASP A 325 -18.38 11.35 8.37
C ASP A 325 -16.94 11.89 8.19
N PRO A 326 -16.78 13.23 8.16
CA PRO A 326 -15.47 13.87 8.24
C PRO A 326 -14.85 13.59 9.63
N LEU A 327 -13.59 13.13 9.65
CA LEU A 327 -12.91 12.76 10.90
C LEU A 327 -11.96 13.83 11.42
N THR A 328 -11.59 14.81 10.61
CA THR A 328 -10.68 15.90 10.98
C THR A 328 -11.11 17.17 10.28
N LEU A 329 -11.42 18.24 11.03
CA LEU A 329 -11.74 19.54 10.47
C LEU A 329 -11.09 20.61 11.35
N PHE A 330 -10.32 21.51 10.74
CA PHE A 330 -9.74 22.66 11.44
C PHE A 330 -10.76 23.78 11.51
N GLU A 331 -10.78 24.53 12.62
CA GLU A 331 -11.75 25.60 12.85
C GLU A 331 -11.69 26.66 11.74
N GLU A 332 -10.48 26.97 11.29
CA GLU A 332 -10.19 27.92 10.21
C GLU A 332 -10.66 27.43 8.83
N LYS A 333 -11.00 26.14 8.72
CA LYS A 333 -11.46 25.50 7.47
C LYS A 333 -12.96 25.14 7.49
N ILE A 334 -13.72 25.63 8.47
CA ILE A 334 -15.17 25.41 8.53
C ILE A 334 -15.90 26.14 7.38
N HIS A 335 -15.52 27.38 7.11
CA HIS A 335 -16.12 28.20 6.06
C HIS A 335 -15.09 28.49 4.97
N LEU A 336 -15.34 28.01 3.76
CA LEU A 336 -14.45 28.12 2.60
C LEU A 336 -15.19 28.67 1.38
N ASP A 337 -14.43 29.08 0.38
CA ASP A 337 -14.97 29.43 -0.93
C ASP A 337 -15.00 28.20 -1.84
N ASP A 338 -16.16 27.53 -1.88
CA ASP A 338 -16.36 26.30 -2.67
C ASP A 338 -16.06 26.46 -4.17
N ALA A 339 -16.04 27.69 -4.70
CA ALA A 339 -15.68 27.95 -6.09
C ALA A 339 -14.16 27.83 -6.35
N ASN A 340 -13.34 27.98 -5.32
CA ASN A 340 -11.88 28.08 -5.44
C ASN A 340 -11.12 27.11 -4.52
N GLU A 341 -11.78 26.52 -3.53
CA GLU A 341 -11.20 25.57 -2.58
C GLU A 341 -11.92 24.22 -2.65
N SER A 342 -11.19 23.14 -2.45
CA SER A 342 -11.73 21.77 -2.48
C SER A 342 -11.49 21.02 -1.17
N ASP A 343 -11.10 21.72 -0.09
CA ASP A 343 -10.71 21.09 1.17
C ASP A 343 -11.84 20.29 1.82
N HIS A 344 -13.11 20.73 1.69
CA HIS A 344 -14.26 19.97 2.19
C HIS A 344 -14.45 18.64 1.45
N PHE A 345 -14.31 18.64 0.12
CA PHE A 345 -14.29 17.41 -0.67
C PHE A 345 -13.09 16.53 -0.30
N GLU A 346 -11.89 17.12 -0.20
CA GLU A 346 -10.67 16.40 0.16
C GLU A 346 -10.72 15.84 1.60
N ASN A 347 -11.50 16.42 2.51
CA ASN A 347 -11.71 15.87 3.85
C ASN A 347 -12.30 14.46 3.78
N ILE A 348 -13.32 14.27 2.93
CA ILE A 348 -13.96 12.97 2.70
C ILE A 348 -13.09 12.09 1.79
N GLN A 349 -12.64 12.63 0.65
CA GLN A 349 -11.87 11.88 -0.34
C GLN A 349 -10.53 11.37 0.22
N SER A 350 -9.77 12.21 0.91
CA SER A 350 -8.46 11.83 1.44
C SER A 350 -8.54 10.82 2.58
N THR A 351 -9.71 10.68 3.22
CA THR A 351 -9.98 9.74 4.31
C THR A 351 -10.84 8.54 3.90
N ASN A 352 -11.13 8.39 2.60
CA ASN A 352 -11.50 7.11 2.01
C ASN A 352 -10.23 6.53 1.33
N TRP A 353 -9.68 5.48 1.92
CA TRP A 353 -8.37 4.93 1.54
C TRP A 353 -8.55 3.60 0.81
N GLN A 354 -8.80 3.67 -0.50
CA GLN A 354 -9.03 2.49 -1.31
C GLN A 354 -7.74 1.91 -1.94
N THR A 355 -7.81 0.71 -2.54
CA THR A 355 -6.72 0.12 -3.34
C THR A 355 -6.36 0.95 -4.56
N MET A 356 -7.37 1.57 -5.18
CA MET A 356 -7.22 2.61 -6.19
C MET A 356 -7.87 3.88 -5.68
N ARG A 357 -7.29 5.04 -5.99
CA ARG A 357 -7.94 6.33 -5.75
C ARG A 357 -8.08 7.11 -7.04
N PHE A 358 -9.30 7.55 -7.34
CA PHE A 358 -9.62 8.43 -8.46
C PHE A 358 -9.55 9.88 -7.99
N LYS A 359 -8.60 10.67 -8.50
CA LYS A 359 -8.27 12.00 -7.98
C LYS A 359 -8.69 13.09 -8.97
N PRO A 360 -9.72 13.89 -8.66
CA PRO A 360 -10.07 15.05 -9.47
C PRO A 360 -8.91 16.06 -9.57
N PRO A 361 -8.92 16.91 -10.61
CA PRO A 361 -8.08 18.11 -10.68
C PRO A 361 -8.31 18.99 -9.44
N PRO A 362 -7.26 19.54 -8.82
CA PRO A 362 -7.43 20.61 -7.84
C PRO A 362 -7.96 21.88 -8.55
N PRO A 363 -8.77 22.72 -7.88
CA PRO A 363 -9.11 24.03 -8.39
C PRO A 363 -7.86 24.85 -8.73
N ASN A 364 -7.93 25.67 -9.78
CA ASN A 364 -6.88 26.63 -10.13
C ASN A 364 -5.47 26.00 -10.34
N SER A 365 -5.41 24.79 -10.90
CA SER A 365 -4.17 24.04 -11.16
C SER A 365 -4.14 23.42 -12.55
N ASP A 366 -2.94 23.28 -13.13
CA ASP A 366 -2.71 22.55 -14.39
C ASP A 366 -2.68 21.02 -14.21
N ILE A 367 -2.87 20.54 -12.98
CA ILE A 367 -2.92 19.11 -12.66
C ILE A 367 -4.23 18.49 -13.18
N GLY A 368 -4.11 17.44 -13.99
CA GLY A 368 -5.24 16.73 -14.58
C GLY A 368 -5.87 15.66 -13.68
N TRP A 369 -6.77 14.87 -14.28
CA TRP A 369 -7.36 13.69 -13.65
C TRP A 369 -6.29 12.64 -13.40
N ARG A 370 -6.22 12.15 -12.16
CA ARG A 370 -5.20 11.19 -11.74
C ARG A 370 -5.82 9.93 -11.18
N VAL A 371 -5.08 8.84 -11.26
CA VAL A 371 -5.36 7.60 -10.54
C VAL A 371 -4.14 7.21 -9.73
N GLU A 372 -4.38 6.68 -8.53
CA GLU A 372 -3.32 6.29 -7.61
C GLU A 372 -3.45 4.80 -7.27
N PHE A 373 -2.38 4.05 -7.50
CA PHE A 373 -2.24 2.63 -7.20
C PHE A 373 -1.58 2.46 -5.83
N ARG A 374 -2.32 1.91 -4.87
CA ARG A 374 -1.99 1.97 -3.42
C ARG A 374 -1.71 0.65 -2.69
N PRO A 375 -1.91 -0.57 -3.25
CA PRO A 375 -1.85 -1.80 -2.45
C PRO A 375 -0.42 -2.27 -2.16
N MET A 376 0.60 -1.76 -2.84
CA MET A 376 1.95 -2.33 -2.77
C MET A 376 2.59 -2.14 -1.40
N GLU A 377 3.22 -3.21 -0.94
CA GLU A 377 4.10 -3.18 0.22
C GLU A 377 5.41 -2.47 -0.18
N VAL A 378 6.03 -1.72 0.75
CA VAL A 378 7.36 -1.14 0.48
C VAL A 378 8.45 -2.20 0.61
N GLN A 379 9.43 -2.15 -0.29
CA GLN A 379 10.53 -3.10 -0.39
C GLN A 379 11.82 -2.57 0.26
N LEU A 380 12.78 -3.45 0.54
CA LEU A 380 14.01 -3.11 1.25
C LEU A 380 14.92 -2.18 0.44
N THR A 381 15.08 -2.44 -0.86
CA THR A 381 15.99 -1.68 -1.72
C THR A 381 15.26 -0.72 -2.65
N ASP A 382 15.97 0.32 -3.08
CA ASP A 382 15.47 1.28 -4.07
C ASP A 382 15.26 0.60 -5.44
N PHE A 383 16.07 -0.41 -5.77
CA PHE A 383 15.90 -1.25 -6.96
C PHE A 383 14.57 -2.01 -6.95
N GLU A 384 14.25 -2.72 -5.86
CA GLU A 384 13.00 -3.47 -5.75
C GLU A 384 11.79 -2.55 -5.85
N ASN A 385 11.81 -1.42 -5.12
CA ASN A 385 10.71 -0.44 -5.17
C ASN A 385 10.55 0.12 -6.60
N SER A 386 11.66 0.47 -7.26
CA SER A 386 11.64 0.96 -8.64
C SER A 386 11.11 -0.09 -9.61
N ALA A 387 11.43 -1.38 -9.40
CA ALA A 387 10.92 -2.45 -10.24
C ALA A 387 9.40 -2.54 -10.24
N TYR A 388 8.76 -2.40 -9.08
CA TYR A 388 7.30 -2.36 -8.98
C TYR A 388 6.71 -1.09 -9.58
N VAL A 389 7.32 0.08 -9.35
CA VAL A 389 6.86 1.33 -9.99
C VAL A 389 6.91 1.20 -11.50
N VAL A 390 8.05 0.80 -12.06
CA VAL A 390 8.26 0.63 -13.50
C VAL A 390 7.29 -0.40 -14.07
N PHE A 391 7.07 -1.52 -13.38
CA PHE A 391 6.11 -2.53 -13.81
C PHE A 391 4.69 -1.95 -13.94
N VAL A 392 4.18 -1.25 -12.92
CA VAL A 392 2.83 -0.69 -12.96
C VAL A 392 2.73 0.43 -14.01
N VAL A 393 3.70 1.34 -14.08
CA VAL A 393 3.74 2.42 -15.09
C VAL A 393 3.81 1.86 -16.51
N LEU A 394 4.63 0.83 -16.76
CA LEU A 394 4.69 0.22 -18.08
C LEU A 394 3.39 -0.50 -18.41
N LEU A 395 2.78 -1.17 -17.42
CA LEU A 395 1.49 -1.82 -17.59
C LEU A 395 0.38 -0.82 -17.95
N THR A 396 0.35 0.39 -17.39
CA THR A 396 -0.64 1.42 -17.81
C THR A 396 -0.45 1.81 -19.28
N ARG A 397 0.80 1.99 -19.73
CA ARG A 397 1.10 2.29 -21.14
C ARG A 397 0.64 1.17 -22.07
N VAL A 398 0.84 -0.09 -21.67
CA VAL A 398 0.42 -1.26 -22.45
C VAL A 398 -1.10 -1.44 -22.44
N ILE A 399 -1.76 -1.25 -21.30
CA ILE A 399 -3.22 -1.28 -21.19
C ILE A 399 -3.85 -0.32 -22.21
N LEU A 400 -3.33 0.90 -22.29
CA LEU A 400 -3.83 1.92 -23.22
C LEU A 400 -3.46 1.61 -24.67
N SER A 401 -2.21 1.22 -24.92
CA SER A 401 -1.71 0.98 -26.29
C SER A 401 -2.37 -0.23 -26.94
N TYR A 402 -2.55 -1.32 -26.20
CA TYR A 402 -3.13 -2.57 -26.70
C TYR A 402 -4.61 -2.73 -26.34
N LYS A 403 -5.20 -1.76 -25.65
CA LYS A 403 -6.59 -1.79 -25.19
C LYS A 403 -6.90 -3.07 -24.41
N LEU A 404 -6.00 -3.44 -23.49
CA LEU A 404 -6.14 -4.64 -22.69
C LEU A 404 -7.34 -4.54 -21.77
N ASP A 405 -8.00 -5.67 -21.54
CA ASP A 405 -9.16 -5.79 -20.67
C ASP A 405 -8.93 -6.84 -19.58
N PHE A 406 -8.92 -6.41 -18.33
CA PHE A 406 -8.74 -7.24 -17.15
C PHE A 406 -10.01 -7.36 -16.32
N LEU A 407 -11.09 -6.69 -16.71
CA LEU A 407 -12.29 -6.56 -15.88
C LEU A 407 -12.93 -7.92 -15.60
N ILE A 408 -13.27 -8.10 -14.32
CA ILE A 408 -13.97 -9.24 -13.73
C ILE A 408 -14.96 -8.70 -12.68
N PRO A 409 -15.96 -9.48 -12.23
CA PRO A 409 -16.87 -9.03 -11.19
C PRO A 409 -16.13 -8.54 -9.94
N LEU A 410 -16.59 -7.42 -9.36
CA LEU A 410 -15.91 -6.77 -8.26
C LEU A 410 -15.88 -7.64 -6.99
N SER A 411 -16.90 -8.46 -6.78
CA SER A 411 -16.91 -9.50 -5.74
C SER A 411 -15.71 -10.46 -5.82
N LYS A 412 -15.20 -10.72 -7.02
CA LYS A 412 -14.01 -11.55 -7.27
C LYS A 412 -12.71 -10.80 -7.06
N VAL A 413 -12.69 -9.49 -7.31
CA VAL A 413 -11.57 -8.64 -6.89
C VAL A 413 -11.47 -8.60 -5.36
N ASP A 414 -12.59 -8.49 -4.65
CA ASP A 414 -12.64 -8.53 -3.18
C ASP A 414 -12.17 -9.88 -2.63
N GLU A 415 -12.56 -10.99 -3.27
CA GLU A 415 -12.07 -12.33 -2.93
C GLU A 415 -10.55 -12.42 -3.12
N ASN A 416 -10.04 -11.94 -4.26
CA ASN A 416 -8.61 -11.89 -4.54
C ASN A 416 -7.84 -11.03 -3.52
N MET A 417 -8.40 -9.91 -3.05
CA MET A 417 -7.76 -9.06 -2.04
C MET A 417 -7.63 -9.77 -0.68
N LYS A 418 -8.55 -10.68 -0.34
CA LYS A 418 -8.43 -11.53 0.86
C LYS A 418 -7.38 -12.63 0.64
N VAL A 419 -7.40 -13.26 -0.52
CA VAL A 419 -6.45 -14.34 -0.89
C VAL A 419 -5.01 -13.83 -0.93
N ALA A 420 -4.77 -12.65 -1.50
CA ALA A 420 -3.45 -12.05 -1.66
C ALA A 420 -2.69 -11.83 -0.33
N GLN A 421 -3.39 -11.74 0.79
CA GLN A 421 -2.79 -11.52 2.10
C GLN A 421 -2.30 -12.81 2.77
N LYS A 422 -2.80 -13.98 2.33
CA LYS A 422 -2.44 -15.26 2.96
C LYS A 422 -0.93 -15.49 2.85
N ARG A 423 -0.37 -16.22 3.83
CA ARG A 423 1.04 -16.60 3.81
C ARG A 423 1.41 -17.35 2.53
N ASP A 424 2.48 -16.90 1.86
CA ASP A 424 3.02 -17.46 0.62
C ASP A 424 1.99 -17.47 -0.54
N ALA A 425 0.99 -16.58 -0.52
CA ALA A 425 -0.08 -16.52 -1.52
C ALA A 425 0.43 -16.40 -2.96
N VAL A 426 1.57 -15.73 -3.14
CA VAL A 426 2.25 -15.61 -4.45
C VAL A 426 2.55 -16.96 -5.11
N LEU A 427 2.79 -18.01 -4.31
CA LEU A 427 3.13 -19.35 -4.81
C LEU A 427 2.03 -20.38 -4.56
N GLN A 428 1.23 -20.22 -3.51
CA GLN A 428 0.30 -21.26 -3.03
C GLN A 428 -1.15 -21.03 -3.43
N GLU A 429 -1.53 -19.81 -3.81
CA GLU A 429 -2.92 -19.45 -3.99
C GLU A 429 -3.27 -19.20 -5.46
N LEU A 430 -4.57 -19.22 -5.74
CA LEU A 430 -5.14 -18.95 -7.05
C LEU A 430 -5.96 -17.67 -7.00
N PHE A 431 -5.91 -16.91 -8.09
CA PHE A 431 -6.58 -15.62 -8.23
C PHE A 431 -7.52 -15.66 -9.42
N TYR A 432 -8.72 -15.11 -9.27
CA TYR A 432 -9.61 -14.88 -10.40
C TYR A 432 -8.97 -13.86 -11.33
N PHE A 433 -8.82 -14.23 -12.60
CA PHE A 433 -8.21 -13.37 -13.60
C PHE A 433 -8.86 -13.60 -14.97
N ARG A 434 -8.87 -12.55 -15.80
CA ARG A 434 -9.41 -12.59 -17.14
C ARG A 434 -8.72 -13.67 -17.99
N LYS A 435 -9.48 -14.50 -18.71
CA LYS A 435 -8.91 -15.51 -19.63
C LYS A 435 -8.33 -14.88 -20.89
N ASP A 436 -9.13 -14.01 -21.52
CA ASP A 436 -8.74 -13.30 -22.74
C ASP A 436 -8.68 -11.79 -22.46
N ILE A 437 -7.46 -11.26 -22.53
CA ILE A 437 -7.14 -9.86 -22.24
C ILE A 437 -7.03 -9.00 -23.50
N CYS A 438 -7.00 -9.63 -24.68
CA CYS A 438 -6.92 -8.94 -25.96
C CYS A 438 -8.34 -8.83 -26.49
N LYS A 439 -8.98 -7.65 -26.38
CA LYS A 439 -10.27 -7.44 -27.04
C LYS A 439 -10.10 -7.72 -28.54
N GLY A 440 -10.80 -8.73 -29.05
CA GLY A 440 -10.76 -9.07 -30.47
C GLY A 440 -11.04 -7.85 -31.34
N GLY A 441 -10.01 -7.38 -32.06
CA GLY A 441 -10.08 -6.39 -33.14
C GLY A 441 -10.61 -5.00 -32.79
N ASN A 442 -9.75 -3.98 -32.90
CA ASN A 442 -10.08 -2.56 -33.15
C ASN A 442 -11.56 -2.15 -33.02
N ALA A 443 -12.06 -2.02 -31.80
CA ALA A 443 -13.28 -1.26 -31.50
C ALA A 443 -12.88 0.07 -30.86
N VAL A 444 -13.56 1.12 -31.28
CA VAL A 444 -13.09 2.51 -31.31
C VAL A 444 -13.24 3.16 -29.94
N VAL A 445 -12.44 4.20 -29.71
CA VAL A 445 -12.80 5.31 -28.81
C VAL A 445 -13.98 6.02 -29.46
N ASP A 446 -15.14 5.38 -29.43
CA ASP A 446 -16.48 5.89 -29.74
C ASP A 446 -17.44 4.69 -29.71
N GLY A 447 -18.28 4.65 -28.68
CA GLY A 447 -19.52 3.86 -28.60
C GLY A 447 -19.45 2.39 -29.01
N CYS A 448 -19.39 1.49 -28.01
CA CYS A 448 -19.83 0.10 -28.05
C CYS A 448 -19.85 -0.59 -29.44
N GLY A 449 -18.80 -1.33 -29.76
CA GLY A 449 -18.82 -2.27 -30.89
C GLY A 449 -20.01 -3.23 -30.76
N LYS A 450 -20.89 -3.25 -31.76
CA LYS A 450 -22.07 -4.12 -31.82
C LYS A 450 -21.66 -5.58 -31.58
N ALA A 451 -22.21 -6.19 -30.54
CA ALA A 451 -22.15 -7.63 -30.35
C ALA A 451 -22.81 -8.34 -31.54
N ALA A 452 -22.00 -8.88 -32.45
CA ALA A 452 -22.45 -9.81 -33.47
C ALA A 452 -22.68 -11.17 -32.79
N GLY A 453 -23.91 -11.67 -32.90
CA GLY A 453 -24.42 -12.76 -32.08
C GLY A 453 -23.79 -14.13 -32.29
N ARG A 454 -23.77 -14.90 -31.21
CA ARG A 454 -24.31 -16.27 -31.11
C ARG A 454 -24.33 -16.66 -29.64
N ALA A 455 -25.51 -17.03 -29.15
CA ALA A 455 -25.72 -17.54 -27.80
C ALA A 455 -25.18 -18.98 -27.71
N GLU A 456 -23.90 -19.12 -27.36
CA GLU A 456 -23.44 -20.24 -26.54
C GLU A 456 -23.58 -19.82 -25.06
N PRO A 457 -23.71 -20.75 -24.09
CA PRO A 457 -23.62 -20.36 -22.68
C PRO A 457 -22.29 -19.64 -22.52
N ALA A 458 -22.32 -18.35 -22.16
CA ALA A 458 -21.12 -17.54 -22.11
C ALA A 458 -20.11 -18.25 -21.20
N ALA A 459 -19.07 -18.83 -21.80
CA ALA A 459 -17.98 -19.41 -21.03
C ALA A 459 -17.48 -18.31 -20.09
N GLU A 460 -17.32 -18.63 -18.79
CA GLU A 460 -16.92 -17.63 -17.80
C GLU A 460 -15.70 -16.85 -18.32
N GLU A 461 -15.81 -15.51 -18.38
CA GLU A 461 -14.82 -14.61 -19.00
C GLU A 461 -13.48 -14.59 -18.20
N TYR A 462 -13.46 -15.23 -17.03
CA TYR A 462 -12.36 -15.31 -16.09
C TYR A 462 -12.15 -16.74 -15.56
N ALA A 463 -10.99 -17.00 -14.97
CA ALA A 463 -10.63 -18.28 -14.32
C ALA A 463 -9.68 -18.04 -13.14
N LEU A 464 -9.57 -19.04 -12.28
CA LEU A 464 -8.53 -19.11 -11.26
C LEU A 464 -7.16 -19.41 -11.89
N MET A 465 -6.17 -18.57 -11.61
CA MET A 465 -4.79 -18.69 -12.10
C MET A 465 -3.79 -18.44 -10.98
N THR A 466 -2.62 -19.09 -11.04
CA THR A 466 -1.50 -18.74 -10.15
C THR A 466 -0.92 -17.38 -10.56
N ILE A 467 -0.25 -16.70 -9.64
CA ILE A 467 0.50 -15.47 -9.97
C ILE A 467 1.54 -15.74 -11.06
N ASP A 468 2.23 -16.89 -11.02
CA ASP A 468 3.16 -17.30 -12.08
C ASP A 468 2.49 -17.34 -13.46
N THR A 469 1.29 -17.93 -13.55
CA THR A 469 0.53 -17.99 -14.80
C THR A 469 0.16 -16.59 -15.29
N ILE A 470 -0.32 -15.71 -14.39
CA ILE A 470 -0.71 -14.34 -14.73
C ILE A 470 0.50 -13.52 -15.19
N ILE A 471 1.64 -13.64 -14.52
CA ILE A 471 2.82 -12.82 -14.78
C ILE A 471 3.66 -13.36 -15.92
N ASN A 472 4.00 -14.65 -15.88
CA ASN A 472 4.93 -15.27 -16.82
C ASN A 472 4.24 -15.97 -17.99
N GLY A 473 2.93 -16.23 -17.88
CA GLY A 473 2.17 -16.95 -18.88
C GLY A 473 2.26 -18.45 -18.72
N LYS A 474 1.36 -19.15 -19.40
CA LYS A 474 1.37 -20.61 -19.53
C LYS A 474 0.79 -20.96 -20.90
N GLU A 475 1.55 -21.71 -21.68
CA GLU A 475 1.17 -22.08 -23.05
C GLU A 475 -0.23 -22.73 -23.09
N GLY A 476 -1.06 -22.27 -24.02
CA GLY A 476 -2.45 -22.72 -24.16
C GLY A 476 -3.40 -22.25 -23.06
N VAL A 477 -2.94 -21.50 -22.06
CA VAL A 477 -3.76 -21.03 -20.92
C VAL A 477 -3.84 -19.50 -20.86
N PHE A 478 -2.70 -18.81 -20.79
CA PHE A 478 -2.65 -17.36 -20.65
C PHE A 478 -1.32 -16.81 -21.21
N PRO A 479 -1.31 -15.69 -21.95
CA PRO A 479 -0.08 -15.15 -22.55
C PRO A 479 0.96 -14.68 -21.52
N GLY A 480 0.52 -14.21 -20.35
CA GLY A 480 1.38 -13.63 -19.32
C GLY A 480 1.61 -12.13 -19.50
N LEU A 481 1.58 -11.37 -18.40
CA LEU A 481 1.79 -9.91 -18.44
C LEU A 481 3.22 -9.53 -18.88
N ILE A 482 4.25 -10.24 -18.40
CA ILE A 482 5.65 -9.95 -18.79
C ILE A 482 5.90 -10.21 -20.28
N PRO A 483 5.47 -11.34 -20.87
CA PRO A 483 5.50 -11.52 -22.31
C PRO A 483 4.85 -10.39 -23.10
N VAL A 484 3.68 -9.92 -22.67
CA VAL A 484 2.98 -8.80 -23.33
C VAL A 484 3.77 -7.48 -23.19
N LEU A 485 4.32 -7.19 -22.01
CA LEU A 485 5.18 -6.02 -21.79
C LEU A 485 6.44 -6.06 -22.66
N ASN A 486 7.07 -7.22 -22.82
CA ASN A 486 8.24 -7.37 -23.69
C ASN A 486 7.90 -7.13 -25.16
N SER A 487 6.75 -7.64 -25.63
CA SER A 487 6.28 -7.38 -27.00
C SER A 487 6.04 -5.88 -27.25
N TYR A 488 5.50 -5.16 -26.25
CA TYR A 488 5.38 -3.71 -26.32
C TYR A 488 6.74 -3.02 -26.41
N LEU A 489 7.70 -3.38 -25.56
CA LEU A 489 9.05 -2.81 -25.60
C LEU A 489 9.79 -3.11 -26.92
N GLU A 490 9.51 -4.22 -27.59
CA GLU A 490 10.04 -4.53 -28.93
C GLU A 490 9.50 -3.61 -30.02
N SER A 491 8.26 -3.13 -29.87
CA SER A 491 7.61 -2.22 -30.81
C SER A 491 7.98 -0.74 -30.59
N MET A 492 8.67 -0.43 -29.49
CA MET A 492 9.02 0.94 -29.09
C MET A 492 10.48 1.24 -29.37
N GLU A 493 10.76 2.48 -29.78
CA GLU A 493 12.13 3.00 -29.84
C GLU A 493 12.60 3.31 -28.41
N VAL A 494 13.29 2.35 -27.81
CA VAL A 494 13.88 2.45 -26.47
C VAL A 494 15.40 2.36 -26.60
N ASP A 495 16.12 3.31 -26.01
CA ASP A 495 17.59 3.24 -25.97
C ASP A 495 18.06 2.00 -25.20
N VAL A 496 19.28 1.55 -25.50
CA VAL A 496 19.82 0.29 -24.98
C VAL A 496 19.88 0.28 -23.46
N ASP A 497 20.27 1.40 -22.85
CA ASP A 497 20.45 1.51 -21.40
C ASP A 497 19.11 1.41 -20.68
N THR A 498 18.12 2.21 -21.11
CA THR A 498 16.73 2.13 -20.63
C THR A 498 16.14 0.74 -20.78
N ARG A 499 16.34 0.10 -21.94
CA ARG A 499 15.84 -1.26 -22.19
C ARG A 499 16.47 -2.26 -21.23
N CYS A 500 17.78 -2.15 -20.96
CA CYS A 500 18.47 -3.01 -20.00
C CYS A 500 17.93 -2.83 -18.58
N SER A 501 17.72 -1.59 -18.14
CA SER A 501 17.13 -1.29 -16.82
C SER A 501 15.74 -1.90 -16.67
N ILE A 502 14.85 -1.65 -17.63
CA ILE A 502 13.48 -2.20 -17.63
C ILE A 502 13.51 -3.73 -17.58
N LEU A 503 14.35 -4.38 -18.40
CA LEU A 503 14.45 -5.85 -18.40
C LEU A 503 14.94 -6.41 -17.06
N ASN A 504 15.85 -5.72 -16.37
CA ASN A 504 16.30 -6.12 -15.04
C ASN A 504 15.17 -6.00 -14.00
N TYR A 505 14.37 -4.94 -14.05
CA TYR A 505 13.19 -4.80 -13.21
C TYR A 505 12.14 -5.89 -13.48
N LEU A 506 11.79 -6.13 -14.75
CA LEU A 506 10.84 -7.18 -15.12
C LEU A 506 11.35 -8.57 -14.72
N LYS A 507 12.67 -8.80 -14.77
CA LYS A 507 13.28 -10.05 -14.31
C LYS A 507 13.06 -10.30 -12.82
N LEU A 508 13.09 -9.27 -11.97
CA LEU A 508 12.75 -9.41 -10.55
C LEU A 508 11.30 -9.90 -10.39
N ILE A 509 10.35 -9.23 -11.06
CA ILE A 509 8.92 -9.56 -10.98
C ILE A 509 8.66 -10.99 -11.49
N LYS A 510 9.25 -11.35 -12.64
CA LYS A 510 9.19 -12.70 -13.22
C LYS A 510 9.61 -13.77 -12.21
N LYS A 511 10.75 -13.57 -11.57
CA LYS A 511 11.35 -14.55 -10.67
C LYS A 511 10.63 -14.66 -9.33
N ARG A 512 10.02 -13.57 -8.85
CA ARG A 512 9.14 -13.62 -7.68
C ARG A 512 7.87 -14.38 -7.96
N ALA A 513 7.25 -14.14 -9.12
CA ALA A 513 6.06 -14.84 -9.54
C ALA A 513 6.28 -16.36 -9.66
N SER A 514 7.45 -16.79 -10.16
CA SER A 514 7.79 -18.21 -10.32
C SER A 514 8.35 -18.87 -9.05
N GLY A 515 8.63 -18.09 -8.00
CA GLY A 515 9.27 -18.57 -6.77
C GLY A 515 10.79 -18.80 -6.87
N GLU A 516 11.45 -18.40 -7.96
CA GLU A 516 12.91 -18.43 -8.07
C GLU A 516 13.57 -17.39 -7.13
N LEU A 517 12.89 -16.26 -6.91
CA LEU A 517 13.23 -15.28 -5.88
C LEU A 517 12.10 -15.18 -4.84
N MET A 518 12.49 -14.95 -3.59
CA MET A 518 11.55 -14.80 -2.48
C MET A 518 10.90 -13.41 -2.50
N THR A 519 9.68 -13.32 -1.99
CA THR A 519 9.14 -12.06 -1.49
C THR A 519 9.89 -11.66 -0.21
N VAL A 520 9.85 -10.38 0.14
CA VAL A 520 10.48 -9.89 1.38
C VAL A 520 9.85 -10.59 2.59
N ALA A 521 8.53 -10.82 2.59
CA ALA A 521 7.85 -11.52 3.68
C ALA A 521 8.37 -12.96 3.86
N LYS A 522 8.50 -13.72 2.76
CA LYS A 522 9.04 -15.09 2.80
C LYS A 522 10.49 -15.11 3.30
N TRP A 523 11.32 -14.22 2.78
CA TRP A 523 12.72 -14.11 3.22
C TRP A 523 12.83 -13.77 4.71
N MET A 524 12.04 -12.80 5.19
CA MET A 524 11.99 -12.42 6.61
C MET A 524 11.58 -13.60 7.50
N ARG A 525 10.58 -14.39 7.09
CA ARG A 525 10.17 -15.62 7.79
C ARG A 525 11.29 -16.64 7.85
N GLU A 526 11.95 -16.91 6.73
CA GLU A 526 13.07 -17.85 6.69
C GLU A 526 14.25 -17.38 7.55
N PHE A 527 14.52 -16.07 7.57
CA PHE A 527 15.55 -15.49 8.41
C PHE A 527 15.26 -15.75 9.90
N ILE A 528 14.03 -15.48 10.36
CA ILE A 528 13.63 -15.73 11.75
C ILE A 528 13.61 -17.24 12.06
N ALA A 529 13.08 -18.06 11.16
CA ALA A 529 13.02 -19.52 11.36
C ALA A 529 14.40 -20.16 11.52
N LYS A 530 15.45 -19.57 10.92
CA LYS A 530 16.85 -20.01 11.01
C LYS A 530 17.62 -19.30 12.15
N HIS A 531 17.02 -18.34 12.86
CA HIS A 531 17.70 -17.61 13.92
C HIS A 531 17.96 -18.53 15.12
N PRO A 532 19.18 -18.58 15.69
CA PRO A 532 19.54 -19.52 16.77
C PRO A 532 18.64 -19.44 18.00
N ASP A 533 18.15 -18.23 18.33
CA ASP A 533 17.29 -18.03 19.49
C ASP A 533 15.81 -18.37 19.24
N TYR A 534 15.42 -18.69 17.99
CA TYR A 534 14.02 -18.89 17.65
C TYR A 534 13.54 -20.24 18.16
N LYS A 535 12.53 -20.19 19.03
CA LYS A 535 12.05 -21.36 19.79
C LYS A 535 10.93 -22.11 19.07
N GLN A 536 10.66 -21.79 17.81
CA GLN A 536 9.54 -22.36 17.05
C GLN A 536 8.19 -22.11 17.73
N ASP A 537 8.06 -21.01 18.47
CA ASP A 537 6.88 -20.62 19.26
C ASP A 537 6.16 -19.40 18.67
N SER A 538 6.58 -18.96 17.47
CA SER A 538 6.11 -17.75 16.79
C SER A 538 6.40 -16.44 17.51
N VAL A 539 7.30 -16.43 18.50
CA VAL A 539 7.69 -15.20 19.22
C VAL A 539 8.97 -14.60 18.63
N ILE A 540 8.97 -13.29 18.42
CA ILE A 540 10.10 -12.50 17.94
C ILE A 540 10.65 -11.67 19.08
N THR A 541 11.85 -11.98 19.55
CA THR A 541 12.54 -11.27 20.66
C THR A 541 13.26 -10.00 20.17
N ASP A 542 13.73 -9.15 21.09
CA ASP A 542 14.53 -7.97 20.75
C ASP A 542 15.80 -8.33 19.97
N GLN A 543 16.50 -9.41 20.39
CA GLN A 543 17.69 -9.91 19.71
C GLN A 543 17.40 -10.34 18.27
N MET A 544 16.30 -11.05 18.03
CA MET A 544 15.88 -11.45 16.68
C MET A 544 15.51 -10.24 15.82
N ASN A 545 14.74 -9.31 16.39
CA ASN A 545 14.34 -8.08 15.71
C ASN A 545 15.55 -7.24 15.32
N TYR A 546 16.52 -7.09 16.22
CA TYR A 546 17.79 -6.43 15.94
C TYR A 546 18.55 -7.13 14.81
N SER A 547 18.75 -8.46 14.88
CA SER A 547 19.46 -9.22 13.86
C SER A 547 18.79 -9.06 12.48
N LEU A 548 17.46 -9.14 12.44
CA LEU A 548 16.68 -9.01 11.23
C LEU A 548 16.80 -7.60 10.64
N LEU A 549 16.52 -6.56 11.42
CA LEU A 549 16.53 -5.18 10.93
C LEU A 549 17.93 -4.72 10.55
N LEU A 550 18.97 -5.19 11.25
CA LEU A 550 20.35 -4.93 10.88
C LEU A 550 20.66 -5.56 9.51
N LYS A 551 20.22 -6.81 9.27
CA LYS A 551 20.39 -7.47 7.98
C LYS A 551 19.59 -6.77 6.88
N CYS A 552 18.35 -6.35 7.14
CA CYS A 552 17.55 -5.55 6.21
C CYS A 552 18.27 -4.25 5.84
N ASN A 553 18.81 -3.53 6.82
CA ASN A 553 19.58 -2.30 6.58
C ASN A 553 20.85 -2.58 5.76
N GLN A 554 21.54 -3.69 6.03
CA GLN A 554 22.72 -4.07 5.26
C GLN A 554 22.38 -4.38 3.80
N ILE A 555 21.24 -5.03 3.53
CA ILE A 555 20.74 -5.31 2.17
C ILE A 555 20.36 -4.00 1.48
N ALA A 556 19.58 -3.13 2.15
CA ALA A 556 19.13 -1.85 1.62
C ALA A 556 20.30 -0.93 1.22
N ASN A 557 21.41 -0.97 1.97
CA ASN A 557 22.63 -0.20 1.68
C ASN A 557 23.61 -0.94 0.76
N GLU A 558 23.22 -2.06 0.16
CA GLU A 558 24.07 -2.90 -0.71
C GLU A 558 25.40 -3.34 -0.04
N SER A 559 25.46 -3.33 1.28
CA SER A 559 26.65 -3.68 2.05
C SER A 559 26.85 -5.20 2.16
N CYS A 560 25.78 -5.98 1.95
CA CYS A 560 25.82 -7.43 1.85
C CYS A 560 24.98 -7.92 0.67
N GLU A 561 25.36 -9.08 0.12
CA GLU A 561 24.57 -9.75 -0.90
C GLU A 561 23.40 -10.52 -0.28
N CYS A 562 22.30 -10.62 -1.04
CA CYS A 562 21.14 -11.47 -0.71
C CYS A 562 20.59 -12.07 -2.02
N PRO A 563 21.20 -13.15 -2.52
CA PRO A 563 20.80 -13.77 -3.78
C PRO A 563 19.37 -14.31 -3.76
N GLU A 564 18.80 -14.61 -2.59
CA GLU A 564 17.43 -15.09 -2.42
C GLU A 564 16.39 -14.00 -2.74
N LEU A 565 16.71 -12.72 -2.50
CA LEU A 565 15.83 -11.58 -2.79
C LEU A 565 16.12 -10.92 -4.13
N LEU A 566 17.41 -10.80 -4.48
CA LEU A 566 17.88 -9.96 -5.60
C LEU A 566 18.49 -10.77 -6.74
N GLY A 567 18.79 -12.05 -6.52
CA GLY A 567 19.47 -12.93 -7.46
C GLY A 567 21.00 -12.78 -7.46
N PRO A 568 21.74 -13.81 -7.92
CA PRO A 568 23.21 -13.87 -7.85
C PRO A 568 23.93 -12.86 -8.76
N ALA A 569 23.21 -12.23 -9.69
CA ALA A 569 23.76 -11.28 -10.66
C ALA A 569 23.45 -9.81 -10.32
N PHE A 570 22.80 -9.55 -9.18
CA PHE A 570 22.58 -8.18 -8.70
C PHE A 570 23.92 -7.60 -8.24
N ARG A 571 24.65 -6.97 -9.17
CA ARG A 571 25.96 -6.38 -8.91
C ARG A 571 25.81 -5.06 -8.16
N LYS A 572 26.69 -4.84 -7.17
CA LYS A 572 27.05 -3.50 -6.68
C LYS A 572 27.38 -2.62 -7.88
N VAL A 573 26.49 -1.70 -8.24
CA VAL A 573 26.88 -0.63 -9.16
C VAL A 573 27.83 0.26 -8.35
N ARG A 574 29.14 -0.02 -8.45
CA ARG A 574 30.16 0.93 -8.00
C ARG A 574 30.02 2.14 -8.91
N TYR A 575 29.23 3.12 -8.51
CA TYR A 575 29.35 4.46 -9.04
C TYR A 575 30.76 4.94 -8.71
N SER A 576 31.63 4.95 -9.71
CA SER A 576 32.90 5.66 -9.63
C SER A 576 32.56 7.11 -9.34
N GLY A 577 32.86 7.55 -8.11
CA GLY A 577 32.78 8.96 -7.75
C GLY A 577 33.50 9.78 -8.82
N SER A 578 32.83 10.85 -9.24
CA SER A 578 33.41 11.91 -10.07
C SER A 578 34.84 12.18 -9.63
N LYS A 579 35.80 11.98 -10.54
CA LYS A 579 37.12 12.57 -10.39
C LYS A 579 36.90 14.06 -10.19
N THR A 580 37.15 14.54 -8.99
CA THR A 580 37.48 15.94 -8.76
C THR A 580 38.76 16.20 -9.54
N ASP A 581 38.64 16.92 -10.65
CA ASP A 581 39.79 17.53 -11.31
C ASP A 581 40.39 18.53 -10.32
N SER A 582 41.47 18.10 -9.66
CA SER A 582 42.44 18.99 -9.06
C SER A 582 43.31 19.53 -10.19
N SER A 583 42.95 20.70 -10.72
CA SER A 583 43.89 21.55 -11.44
C SER A 583 44.32 22.69 -10.52
N THR A 584 45.63 22.71 -10.26
CA THR A 584 46.47 23.81 -9.75
C THR A 584 46.05 25.20 -10.17
#